data_AF-X1PKR6-F1
#
_entry.id   AF-X1PKR6-F1
#
_cell.length_a   1.000
_cell.length_b   1.000
_cell.length_c   1.000
_cell.angle_alpha   90.00
_cell.angle_beta   90.00
_cell.angle_gamma   90.00
#
_symmetry.space_group_name_H-M   'P 1'
#
loop_
_entity.id
_entity.type
_entity.pdbx_description
1 polymer ?
#
loop_
_entity_poly.entity_id
_entity_poly.type
_entity_poly.pdbx_seq_one_letter_code
_entity_poly.pdbx_strand_id
1 'polypeptide(L)'
;MSFTWSVPVGEVNDAVNELCENGLCVIAAAGNNGPSMTIKSPGLNRKAITVGAYNAYHQLTTYSCRLDIWIKPEVLAPGGSYYINTVEGIIANPQITCANSSLNNSLTSGVGTSFSAALISGVALAFTNNYNWEWDWYNVVRIKNQIIMNTVEFVDYENHPNISWW
;
A
#
# COMPACT_ATOMS: atom_id res chain seq x y z
N MET A 1 3.01 5.50 -6.51
CA MET A 1 3.10 6.85 -5.94
C MET A 1 3.16 6.75 -4.43
N SER A 2 4.23 7.27 -3.82
CA SER A 2 4.52 7.09 -2.40
C SER A 2 4.58 8.41 -1.63
N PHE A 3 3.67 9.32 -1.95
CA PHE A 3 3.53 10.63 -1.32
C PHE A 3 2.04 10.98 -1.21
N THR A 4 1.68 11.82 -0.25
CA THR A 4 0.29 12.23 0.01
C THR A 4 0.23 13.71 0.35
N TRP A 5 -0.84 14.39 -0.06
CA TRP A 5 -1.12 15.75 0.37
C TRP A 5 -1.84 15.76 1.72
N SER A 6 -1.72 16.88 2.44
CA SER A 6 -2.47 17.11 3.69
C SER A 6 -3.97 17.28 3.46
N VAL A 7 -4.38 17.61 2.24
CA VAL A 7 -5.77 17.83 1.82
C VAL A 7 -6.06 17.11 0.50
N PRO A 8 -7.33 16.79 0.19
CA PRO A 8 -7.71 16.41 -1.17
C PRO A 8 -7.37 17.54 -2.15
N VAL A 9 -6.75 17.19 -3.29
CA VAL A 9 -6.39 18.14 -4.34
C VAL A 9 -7.08 17.71 -5.63
N GLY A 10 -7.90 18.59 -6.21
CA GLY A 10 -8.73 18.29 -7.38
C GLY A 10 -7.88 17.98 -8.61
N GLU A 11 -6.88 18.81 -8.87
CA GLU A 11 -5.98 18.72 -10.02
C GLU A 11 -5.18 17.41 -10.00
N VAL A 12 -4.79 16.95 -8.81
CA VAL A 12 -4.12 15.64 -8.64
C VAL A 12 -5.09 14.50 -8.95
N ASN A 13 -6.35 14.63 -8.55
CA ASN A 13 -7.35 13.62 -8.87
C ASN A 13 -7.63 13.57 -10.37
N ASP A 14 -7.70 14.71 -11.05
CA ASP A 14 -7.90 14.79 -12.50
C ASP A 14 -6.72 14.18 -13.26
N ALA A 15 -5.49 14.49 -12.86
CA ALA A 15 -4.29 13.87 -13.43
C ALA A 15 -4.29 12.34 -13.24
N VAL A 16 -4.67 11.85 -12.06
CA VAL A 16 -4.80 10.40 -11.81
C VAL A 16 -5.90 9.79 -12.68
N ASN A 17 -7.01 10.49 -12.89
CA ASN A 17 -8.09 10.02 -13.74
C ASN A 17 -7.63 9.86 -15.19
N GLU A 18 -6.92 10.85 -15.71
CA GLU A 18 -6.38 10.86 -17.06
C GLU A 18 -5.34 9.75 -17.25
N LEU A 19 -4.42 9.55 -16.31
CA LEU A 19 -3.44 8.46 -16.36
C LEU A 19 -4.15 7.10 -16.45
N CYS A 20 -5.13 6.86 -15.58
CA CYS A 20 -5.89 5.61 -15.59
C CYS A 20 -6.71 5.43 -16.88
N GLU A 21 -7.29 6.49 -17.44
CA GLU A 21 -8.02 6.44 -18.71
C GLU A 21 -7.12 6.08 -19.90
N ASN A 22 -5.87 6.51 -19.87
CA ASN A 22 -4.84 6.19 -20.87
C ASN A 22 -4.09 4.87 -20.57
N GLY A 23 -4.64 4.01 -19.71
CA GLY A 23 -4.09 2.68 -19.48
C GLY A 23 -2.91 2.61 -18.51
N LEU A 24 -2.67 3.63 -17.68
CA LEU A 24 -1.68 3.57 -16.61
C LEU A 24 -2.33 3.16 -15.29
N CYS A 25 -1.91 2.03 -14.73
CA CYS A 25 -2.38 1.60 -13.42
C CYS A 25 -1.72 2.44 -12.30
N VAL A 26 -2.46 3.40 -11.74
CA VAL A 26 -1.96 4.23 -10.64
C VAL A 26 -2.12 3.51 -9.30
N ILE A 27 -0.99 3.20 -8.66
CA ILE A 27 -0.94 2.61 -7.33
C ILE A 27 -0.42 3.66 -6.35
N ALA A 28 -1.18 3.93 -5.29
CA ALA A 28 -0.92 5.01 -4.35
C ALA A 28 -0.81 4.50 -2.90
N ALA A 29 0.17 5.00 -2.16
CA ALA A 29 0.27 4.77 -0.72
C ALA A 29 -0.90 5.43 0.01
N ALA A 30 -1.45 4.76 1.03
CA ALA A 30 -2.54 5.31 1.84
C ALA A 30 -2.13 6.55 2.66
N GLY A 31 -0.85 6.63 3.06
CA GLY A 31 -0.32 7.66 3.95
C GLY A 31 0.12 7.08 5.31
N ASN A 32 1.01 7.80 6.00
CA ASN A 32 1.70 7.33 7.21
C ASN A 32 1.33 8.12 8.47
N ASN A 33 0.17 8.77 8.49
CA ASN A 33 -0.30 9.59 9.60
C ASN A 33 -1.65 9.11 10.14
N GLY A 34 -1.97 7.84 9.96
CA GLY A 34 -3.04 7.19 10.68
C GLY A 34 -2.72 7.09 12.18
N PRO A 35 -3.74 6.82 13.02
CA PRO A 35 -5.16 6.83 12.70
C PRO A 35 -5.77 8.24 12.66
N SER A 36 -4.98 9.28 12.99
CA SER A 36 -5.46 10.66 13.14
C SER A 36 -5.80 11.35 11.81
N MET A 37 -5.24 10.89 10.69
CA MET A 37 -5.55 11.37 9.35
C MET A 37 -6.18 10.29 8.47
N THR A 38 -7.07 10.73 7.58
CA THR A 38 -7.68 9.89 6.54
C THR A 38 -6.90 9.99 5.24
N ILE A 39 -7.07 8.99 4.37
CA ILE A 39 -6.43 8.94 3.05
C ILE A 39 -6.81 10.20 2.24
N LYS A 40 -5.80 10.87 1.67
CA LYS A 40 -5.94 12.06 0.81
C LYS A 40 -5.41 11.77 -0.61
N SER A 41 -5.33 12.79 -1.45
CA SER A 41 -4.75 12.65 -2.79
C SER A 41 -3.28 12.19 -2.72
N PRO A 42 -2.83 11.31 -3.63
CA PRO A 42 -3.59 10.69 -4.73
C PRO A 42 -4.42 9.46 -4.32
N GLY A 43 -4.20 8.90 -3.13
CA GLY A 43 -4.86 7.67 -2.65
C GLY A 43 -6.39 7.79 -2.46
N LEU A 44 -6.93 9.00 -2.39
CA LEU A 44 -8.38 9.22 -2.31
C LEU A 44 -9.07 8.98 -3.67
N ASN A 45 -8.34 9.08 -4.79
CA ASN A 45 -8.92 8.92 -6.12
C ASN A 45 -9.50 7.50 -6.30
N ARG A 46 -10.72 7.42 -6.87
CA ARG A 46 -11.46 6.16 -7.07
C ARG A 46 -10.78 5.20 -8.05
N LYS A 47 -10.10 5.73 -9.07
CA LYS A 47 -9.42 4.93 -10.10
C LYS A 47 -8.06 4.42 -9.66
N ALA A 48 -7.40 5.12 -8.72
CA ALA A 48 -6.16 4.61 -8.13
C ALA A 48 -6.44 3.35 -7.28
N ILE A 49 -5.43 2.47 -7.17
CA ILE A 49 -5.37 1.40 -6.19
C ILE A 49 -4.63 1.93 -4.98
N THR A 50 -5.29 2.02 -3.84
CA THR A 50 -4.70 2.57 -2.63
C THR A 50 -4.27 1.44 -1.70
N VAL A 51 -3.03 1.53 -1.24
CA VAL A 51 -2.36 0.46 -0.52
C VAL A 51 -2.02 0.91 0.90
N GLY A 52 -2.60 0.22 1.88
CA GLY A 52 -2.22 0.35 3.29
C GLY A 52 -1.09 -0.60 3.68
N ALA A 53 -0.61 -0.49 4.92
CA ALA A 53 0.52 -1.27 5.41
C ALA A 53 0.11 -2.21 6.55
N TYR A 54 0.53 -3.48 6.47
CA TYR A 54 0.47 -4.43 7.58
C TYR A 54 1.88 -4.79 8.11
N ASN A 55 1.94 -5.29 9.35
CA ASN A 55 3.16 -5.71 10.04
C ASN A 55 3.43 -7.23 9.91
N ALA A 56 4.53 -7.73 10.49
CA ALA A 56 4.91 -9.14 10.41
C ALA A 56 3.88 -10.13 11.00
N TYR A 57 2.93 -9.65 11.83
CA TYR A 57 1.84 -10.44 12.39
C TYR A 57 0.53 -10.27 11.59
N HIS A 58 0.63 -9.72 10.37
CA HIS A 58 -0.51 -9.44 9.50
C HIS A 58 -1.52 -8.43 10.07
N GLN A 59 -1.10 -7.63 11.04
CA GLN A 59 -1.95 -6.60 11.66
C GLN A 59 -1.78 -5.28 10.92
N LEU A 60 -2.87 -4.52 10.81
CA LEU A 60 -2.85 -3.17 10.26
C LEU A 60 -1.92 -2.28 11.11
N THR A 61 -0.98 -1.60 10.44
CA THR A 61 -0.02 -0.73 11.12
C THR A 61 -0.70 0.52 11.69
N THR A 62 -0.24 0.97 12.86
CA THR A 62 -0.82 2.12 13.57
C THR A 62 -0.75 3.40 12.74
N TYR A 63 0.31 3.56 11.94
CA TYR A 63 0.51 4.73 11.10
C TYR A 63 -0.26 4.70 9.77
N SER A 64 -0.80 3.56 9.34
CA SER A 64 -1.49 3.47 8.04
C SER A 64 -2.79 4.27 8.08
N CYS A 65 -2.90 5.27 7.20
CA CYS A 65 -4.16 6.01 7.01
C CYS A 65 -5.26 5.06 6.52
N ARG A 66 -6.50 5.36 6.92
CA ARG A 66 -7.71 4.58 6.57
C ARG A 66 -8.92 5.52 6.40
N LEU A 67 -9.96 5.06 5.71
CA LEU A 67 -11.23 5.77 5.55
C LEU A 67 -12.38 4.84 5.99
N ASP A 68 -13.24 5.29 6.90
CA ASP A 68 -14.39 4.49 7.37
C ASP A 68 -15.56 4.46 6.38
N ILE A 69 -15.72 5.54 5.61
CA ILE A 69 -16.93 5.74 4.78
C ILE A 69 -16.77 5.28 3.33
N TRP A 70 -15.55 4.91 2.91
CA TRP A 70 -15.21 4.48 1.54
C TRP A 70 -14.35 3.23 1.65
N ILE A 71 -14.41 2.32 0.67
CA ILE A 71 -13.59 1.10 0.61
C ILE A 71 -12.14 1.46 0.24
N LYS A 72 -11.47 2.22 1.11
CA LYS A 72 -10.10 2.72 0.96
C LYS A 72 -9.37 2.53 2.31
N PRO A 73 -8.16 1.94 2.32
CA PRO A 73 -7.42 1.41 1.18
C PRO A 73 -8.10 0.15 0.61
N GLU A 74 -7.94 -0.12 -0.69
CA GLU A 74 -8.50 -1.35 -1.28
C GLU A 74 -7.74 -2.60 -0.83
N VAL A 75 -6.43 -2.48 -0.63
CA VAL A 75 -5.57 -3.62 -0.28
C VAL A 75 -4.52 -3.21 0.75
N LEU A 76 -3.99 -4.21 1.45
CA LEU A 76 -2.85 -4.06 2.36
C LEU A 76 -1.66 -4.86 1.84
N ALA A 77 -0.45 -4.39 2.09
CA ALA A 77 0.78 -5.12 1.79
C ALA A 77 1.81 -4.91 2.93
N PRO A 78 2.91 -5.70 2.99
CA PRO A 78 3.94 -5.49 3.99
C PRO A 78 4.45 -4.05 3.98
N GLY A 79 4.46 -3.39 5.14
CA GLY A 79 4.98 -2.02 5.26
C GLY A 79 5.88 -1.81 6.46
N GLY A 80 6.04 -2.82 7.33
CA GLY A 80 6.80 -2.72 8.56
C GLY A 80 5.99 -2.18 9.74
N SER A 81 6.64 -1.73 10.81
CA SER A 81 6.07 -1.27 12.07
C SER A 81 7.15 -0.63 12.95
N TYR A 82 6.73 0.32 13.79
CA TYR A 82 7.60 0.95 14.80
C TYR A 82 7.64 0.18 16.13
N TYR A 83 6.72 -0.75 16.37
CA TYR A 83 6.44 -1.27 17.71
C TYR A 83 6.68 -2.78 17.89
N ILE A 84 7.08 -3.50 16.85
CA ILE A 84 7.33 -4.95 16.94
C ILE A 84 8.83 -5.22 16.96
N ASN A 85 9.40 -5.42 18.15
CA ASN A 85 10.77 -5.89 18.30
C ASN A 85 10.73 -7.42 18.50
N THR A 86 11.52 -8.18 17.71
CA THR A 86 11.67 -9.67 17.66
C THR A 86 10.87 -10.33 16.52
N VAL A 87 11.38 -11.23 15.67
CA VAL A 87 12.45 -12.26 15.75
C VAL A 87 13.18 -12.37 14.39
N GLU A 88 14.37 -12.97 14.36
CA GLU A 88 15.30 -13.15 13.23
C GLU A 88 14.68 -13.46 11.86
N GLY A 89 15.23 -12.80 10.82
CA GLY A 89 14.99 -13.10 9.41
C GLY A 89 14.84 -11.83 8.56
N ILE A 90 15.23 -11.91 7.29
CA ILE A 90 15.09 -10.85 6.28
C ILE A 90 13.63 -10.36 6.10
N ILE A 91 12.66 -11.10 6.63
CA ILE A 91 11.22 -10.83 6.55
C ILE A 91 10.59 -10.52 7.93
N ALA A 92 11.34 -10.67 9.03
CA ALA A 92 10.79 -10.63 10.40
C ALA A 92 11.46 -9.60 11.34
N ASN A 93 12.39 -8.78 10.83
CA ASN A 93 12.68 -7.48 11.45
C ASN A 93 11.55 -6.52 11.02
N PRO A 94 11.02 -5.64 11.88
CA PRO A 94 9.73 -4.98 11.66
C PRO A 94 9.77 -3.93 10.57
N GLN A 95 10.78 -3.90 9.74
CA GLN A 95 11.07 -2.85 8.80
C GLN A 95 11.41 -3.50 7.46
N ILE A 96 10.94 -2.89 6.39
CA ILE A 96 11.25 -3.28 5.03
C ILE A 96 12.71 -2.92 4.76
N THR A 97 13.50 -3.89 4.33
CA THR A 97 14.87 -3.64 3.88
C THR A 97 14.82 -2.92 2.53
N CYS A 98 15.47 -1.77 2.42
CA CYS A 98 15.46 -0.92 1.24
C CYS A 98 16.83 -0.30 0.99
N ALA A 99 17.02 0.31 -0.18
CA ALA A 99 18.28 0.97 -0.53
C ALA A 99 18.52 2.19 0.37
N ASN A 100 19.71 2.29 0.92
CA ASN A 100 20.12 3.47 1.68
C ASN A 100 20.57 4.57 0.71
N SER A 101 19.81 5.66 0.62
CA SER A 101 20.15 6.80 -0.26
C SER A 101 21.38 7.58 0.20
N SER A 102 21.80 7.43 1.46
CA SER A 102 22.92 8.17 2.05
C SER A 102 24.23 7.37 2.04
N LEU A 103 24.18 6.06 1.78
CA LEU A 103 25.34 5.17 1.78
C LEU A 103 25.34 4.33 0.49
N ASN A 104 26.34 4.55 -0.37
CA ASN A 104 26.48 3.84 -1.64
C ASN A 104 26.42 2.33 -1.46
N ASN A 105 25.51 1.69 -2.22
CA ASN A 105 25.33 0.24 -2.27
C ASN A 105 25.08 -0.43 -0.90
N SER A 106 24.44 0.30 0.02
CA SER A 106 24.07 -0.23 1.32
C SER A 106 22.55 -0.43 1.43
N LEU A 107 22.16 -1.29 2.35
CA LEU A 107 20.77 -1.53 2.73
C LEU A 107 20.48 -0.81 4.04
N THR A 108 19.27 -0.30 4.17
CA THR A 108 18.71 0.22 5.41
C THR A 108 17.35 -0.40 5.65
N SER A 109 16.89 -0.32 6.89
CA SER A 109 15.55 -0.71 7.26
C SER A 109 14.63 0.52 7.27
N GLY A 110 13.41 0.39 6.77
CA GLY A 110 12.42 1.46 6.74
C GLY A 110 10.99 0.97 6.99
N VAL A 111 10.09 1.88 7.34
CA VAL A 111 8.67 1.56 7.50
C VAL A 111 7.82 2.56 6.73
N GLY A 112 6.66 2.12 6.25
CA GLY A 112 5.71 3.00 5.59
C GLY A 112 4.87 2.32 4.52
N THR A 113 3.70 2.92 4.25
CA THR A 113 2.82 2.56 3.13
C THR A 113 3.47 2.79 1.76
N SER A 114 4.56 3.57 1.70
CA SER A 114 5.41 3.75 0.53
C SER A 114 6.01 2.44 0.00
N PHE A 115 6.45 1.56 0.91
CA PHE A 115 6.97 0.24 0.57
C PHE A 115 5.85 -0.70 0.12
N SER A 116 4.72 -0.66 0.83
CA SER A 116 3.52 -1.43 0.50
C SER A 116 3.03 -1.10 -0.93
N ALA A 117 2.97 0.18 -1.29
CA ALA A 117 2.60 0.61 -2.64
C ALA A 117 3.60 0.14 -3.71
N ALA A 118 4.90 0.11 -3.40
CA ALA A 118 5.92 -0.41 -4.32
C ALA A 118 5.75 -1.92 -4.55
N LEU A 119 5.49 -2.71 -3.51
CA LEU A 119 5.23 -4.14 -3.62
C LEU A 119 4.01 -4.43 -4.51
N ILE A 120 2.90 -3.74 -4.30
CA ILE A 120 1.70 -3.89 -5.14
C ILE A 120 1.95 -3.41 -6.58
N SER A 121 2.85 -2.45 -6.80
CA SER A 121 3.28 -2.07 -8.16
C SER A 121 3.98 -3.22 -8.89
N GLY A 122 4.81 -3.99 -8.18
CA GLY A 122 5.41 -5.21 -8.74
C GLY A 122 4.38 -6.30 -9.04
N VAL A 123 3.40 -6.50 -8.16
CA VAL A 123 2.28 -7.46 -8.38
C VAL A 123 1.45 -7.06 -9.60
N ALA A 124 1.12 -5.78 -9.74
CA ALA A 124 0.38 -5.28 -10.91
C ALA A 124 1.14 -5.55 -12.22
N LEU A 125 2.46 -5.28 -12.25
CA LEU A 125 3.32 -5.58 -13.40
C LEU A 125 3.38 -7.09 -13.70
N ALA A 126 3.42 -7.95 -12.68
CA ALA A 126 3.41 -9.38 -12.89
C ALA A 126 2.11 -9.84 -13.59
N PHE A 127 0.97 -9.24 -13.25
CA PHE A 127 -0.28 -9.51 -13.94
C PHE A 127 -0.29 -9.01 -15.38
N THR A 128 0.34 -7.87 -15.70
CA THR A 128 0.40 -7.38 -17.10
C THR A 128 1.14 -8.34 -18.02
N ASN A 129 2.15 -9.06 -17.54
CA ASN A 129 2.92 -10.01 -18.35
C ASN A 129 2.11 -11.22 -18.84
N ASN A 130 0.98 -11.54 -18.19
CA ASN A 130 0.09 -12.63 -18.61
C ASN A 130 -0.92 -12.19 -19.68
N TYR A 131 -0.90 -10.92 -20.08
CA TYR A 131 -1.84 -10.34 -21.04
C TYR A 131 -1.10 -9.61 -22.15
N ASN A 132 -1.73 -9.54 -23.33
CA ASN A 132 -1.31 -8.58 -24.35
C ASN A 132 -1.76 -7.20 -23.89
N TRP A 133 -0.90 -6.48 -23.16
CA TRP A 133 -1.26 -5.21 -22.54
C TRP A 133 -1.57 -4.14 -23.59
N GLU A 134 -2.81 -3.68 -23.59
CA GLU A 134 -3.25 -2.51 -24.36
C GLU A 134 -3.43 -1.32 -23.40
N TRP A 135 -2.99 -0.14 -23.84
CA TRP A 135 -3.02 1.08 -23.04
C TRP A 135 -4.43 1.67 -22.98
N ASP A 136 -5.31 1.00 -22.24
CA ASP A 136 -6.70 1.39 -22.06
C ASP A 136 -7.18 1.22 -20.61
N TRP A 137 -8.29 1.90 -20.31
CA TRP A 137 -8.95 1.83 -19.01
C TRP A 137 -9.42 0.41 -18.64
N TYR A 138 -9.85 -0.40 -19.60
CA TYR A 138 -10.40 -1.73 -19.34
C TYR A 138 -9.35 -2.67 -18.75
N ASN A 139 -8.12 -2.63 -19.27
CA ASN A 139 -6.98 -3.35 -18.74
C ASN A 139 -6.57 -2.85 -17.35
N VAL A 140 -6.64 -1.54 -17.08
CA VAL A 140 -6.42 -0.99 -15.73
C VAL A 140 -7.45 -1.55 -14.73
N VAL A 141 -8.73 -1.58 -15.09
CA VAL A 141 -9.79 -2.16 -14.25
C VAL A 141 -9.59 -3.65 -14.04
N ARG A 142 -9.19 -4.39 -15.08
CA ARG A 142 -8.89 -5.82 -14.98
C ARG A 142 -7.81 -6.09 -13.94
N ILE A 143 -6.70 -5.35 -13.98
CA ILE A 143 -5.61 -5.48 -13.00
C ILE A 143 -6.09 -5.13 -11.59
N LYS A 144 -6.81 -4.01 -11.44
CA LYS A 144 -7.38 -3.60 -10.15
C LYS A 144 -8.28 -4.70 -9.55
N ASN A 145 -9.18 -5.26 -10.36
CA ASN A 145 -10.07 -6.32 -9.90
C ASN A 145 -9.32 -7.61 -9.57
N GLN A 146 -8.32 -8.00 -10.37
CA GLN A 146 -7.51 -9.18 -10.08
C GLN A 146 -6.77 -9.06 -8.77
N ILE A 147 -6.15 -7.90 -8.50
CA ILE A 147 -5.47 -7.65 -7.23
C ILE A 147 -6.47 -7.77 -6.07
N ILE A 148 -7.62 -7.10 -6.16
CA ILE A 148 -8.61 -7.08 -5.07
C ILE A 148 -9.23 -8.47 -4.83
N MET A 149 -9.56 -9.21 -5.90
CA MET A 149 -10.19 -10.54 -5.80
C MET A 149 -9.25 -11.65 -5.35
N ASN A 150 -7.92 -11.45 -5.47
CA ASN A 150 -6.92 -12.42 -5.00
C ASN A 150 -6.29 -12.00 -3.67
N THR A 151 -6.90 -11.06 -2.94
CA THR A 151 -6.45 -10.74 -1.58
C THR A 151 -6.78 -11.86 -0.62
N VAL A 152 -6.00 -11.93 0.46
CA VAL A 152 -6.28 -12.81 1.60
C VAL A 152 -6.82 -11.98 2.74
N GLU A 153 -7.86 -12.49 3.39
CA GLU A 153 -8.35 -11.94 4.65
C GLU A 153 -7.49 -12.51 5.78
N PHE A 154 -6.92 -11.61 6.58
CA PHE A 154 -6.29 -12.01 7.83
C PHE A 154 -7.36 -12.00 8.91
N VAL A 155 -7.69 -13.19 9.40
CA VAL A 155 -8.56 -13.32 10.58
C VAL A 155 -7.79 -12.79 11.78
N ASP A 156 -8.42 -11.88 12.52
CA ASP A 156 -7.84 -11.29 13.71
C ASP A 156 -7.29 -12.38 14.66
N TYR A 157 -6.14 -12.10 15.27
CA TYR A 157 -5.52 -12.88 16.33
C TYR A 157 -6.31 -12.81 17.66
N GLU A 158 -7.62 -12.55 17.60
CA GLU A 158 -8.53 -12.52 18.76
C GLU A 158 -8.57 -13.85 19.53
N ASN A 159 -8.05 -14.95 18.95
CA ASN A 159 -7.94 -16.25 19.62
C ASN A 159 -6.66 -16.47 20.45
N HIS A 160 -5.83 -15.45 20.66
CA HIS A 160 -4.60 -15.59 21.45
C HIS A 160 -4.44 -14.45 22.48
N PRO A 161 -4.96 -14.62 23.70
CA PRO A 161 -5.11 -13.56 24.72
C PRO A 161 -3.81 -13.01 25.34
N ASN A 162 -2.63 -13.38 24.84
CA ASN A 162 -1.35 -13.13 25.52
C ASN A 162 -0.48 -12.03 24.87
N ILE A 163 -1.02 -11.20 23.98
CA ILE A 163 -0.29 -10.06 23.42
C ILE A 163 -1.10 -8.80 23.72
N SER A 164 -0.70 -8.05 24.75
CA SER A 164 -1.34 -6.79 25.15
C SER A 164 -0.93 -5.65 24.21
N TRP A 165 -1.90 -4.84 23.83
CA TRP A 165 -1.78 -3.77 22.83
C TRP A 165 -1.48 -2.38 23.40
N TRP A 166 -0.54 -2.25 24.33
CA TRP A 166 -0.06 -0.95 24.82
C TRP A 166 1.25 -1.11 25.58
#